data_AF-A0A929J2X7-F1
#
_entry.id   AF-A0A929J2X7-F1
#
_cell.length_a   1.000
_cell.length_b   1.000
_cell.length_c   1.000
_cell.angle_alpha   90.00
_cell.angle_beta   90.00
_cell.angle_gamma   90.00
#
_symmetry.space_group_name_H-M   'P 1'
#
loop_
_entity.id
_entity.type
_entity.pdbx_description
1 polymer ?
#
loop_
_entity_poly.entity_id
_entity_poly.type
_entity_poly.pdbx_seq_one_letter_code
_entity_poly.pdbx_strand_id
1 'polypeptide(L)'
;DVQSNDQQLNQPLSKPLNKHFEIVDASADWSTVPLPDISRQPIKLSVASIVNSRFKKLTDSQIQQILQRSQSLVKQYFNIDIEFSEVEVLSIEDAFKNIDTALVKQRQKEIVDTDFIDDEAKRKAREEMQEALYATMTNYSGNEQSVIEYAQPYLINPEVKQKDFIGLSYALVDTLLTRLNYWKSQTAADGAPVLNDSGYHEWVWWDSLGYTDMSYDIVITNQLVASAEYYAMDVHSSMRGGITAGTTTYSKHASLNSYIYIMVYPMLNDTKLLEKLRSDKTYDSDQIVNYSAALLTHELGHMLLHLGHPFGNKACIMSPTVMLNYRDWYDNFNADLCAIGSNEDMEVGAIDINYNRSW
;
A
#
# COMPACT_ATOMS: atom_id res chain seq x y z
N ASP A 1 0.94 15.65 50.85
CA ASP A 1 -0.23 15.73 49.95
C ASP A 1 0.15 16.25 48.60
N VAL A 2 0.50 15.31 47.71
CA VAL A 2 0.73 15.56 46.28
C VAL A 2 -0.34 14.72 45.59
N GLN A 3 -1.40 15.37 45.10
CA GLN A 3 -2.43 14.72 44.30
C GLN A 3 -2.08 14.87 42.81
N SER A 4 -1.96 13.72 42.17
CA SER A 4 -1.74 13.47 40.75
C SER A 4 -2.91 13.96 39.90
N ASN A 5 -2.60 14.60 38.77
CA ASN A 5 -3.57 15.19 37.84
C ASN A 5 -3.62 14.39 36.52
N ASP A 6 -3.71 13.05 36.60
CA ASP A 6 -3.71 12.13 35.45
C ASP A 6 -5.03 11.34 35.31
N GLN A 7 -6.16 12.03 35.11
CA GLN A 7 -7.46 11.36 34.91
C GLN A 7 -8.42 12.04 33.91
N GLN A 8 -7.93 12.57 32.78
CA GLN A 8 -8.82 13.14 31.74
C GLN A 8 -8.64 12.66 30.29
N LEU A 9 -8.04 11.48 30.06
CA LEU A 9 -7.88 10.93 28.70
C LEU A 9 -8.72 9.69 28.34
N ASN A 10 -9.62 9.24 29.21
CA ASN A 10 -10.44 8.03 28.96
C ASN A 10 -11.95 8.31 29.07
N GLN A 11 -12.54 9.00 28.09
CA GLN A 11 -13.97 8.89 27.83
C GLN A 11 -14.21 8.27 26.45
N PRO A 12 -14.98 7.16 26.34
CA PRO A 12 -15.37 6.60 25.06
C PRO A 12 -16.35 7.56 24.38
N LEU A 13 -15.94 8.16 23.26
CA LEU A 13 -16.81 8.94 22.39
C LEU A 13 -17.70 7.98 21.58
N SER A 14 -18.72 7.41 22.22
CA SER A 14 -19.79 6.72 21.52
C SER A 14 -20.84 7.75 21.06
N LYS A 15 -20.49 8.57 20.07
CA LYS A 15 -21.52 9.24 19.25
C LYS A 15 -21.77 8.38 18.02
N PRO A 16 -23.02 8.13 17.64
CA PRO A 16 -23.31 7.42 16.40
C PRO A 16 -22.77 8.24 15.22
N LEU A 17 -21.93 7.60 14.39
CA LEU A 17 -21.58 8.10 13.07
C LEU A 17 -22.88 8.44 12.34
N ASN A 18 -23.05 9.71 11.95
CA ASN A 18 -24.23 10.15 11.24
C ASN A 18 -24.36 9.37 9.92
N LYS A 19 -25.51 8.73 9.70
CA LYS A 19 -25.90 8.02 8.47
C LYS A 19 -26.14 9.00 7.30
N HIS A 20 -25.11 9.73 6.87
CA HIS A 20 -25.12 10.50 5.63
C HIS A 20 -23.94 10.08 4.76
N PHE A 21 -24.12 8.99 4.01
CA PHE A 21 -23.19 8.58 2.95
C PHE A 21 -23.99 8.12 1.72
N GLU A 22 -24.57 9.10 1.04
CA GLU A 22 -24.22 9.34 -0.37
C GLU A 22 -23.40 10.65 -0.28
N ILE A 23 -22.28 10.85 -0.95
CA ILE A 23 -22.17 11.00 -2.40
C ILE A 23 -20.65 10.96 -2.68
N VAL A 24 -20.16 9.92 -3.36
CA VAL A 24 -19.10 10.13 -4.38
C VAL A 24 -19.68 11.21 -5.26
N ASP A 25 -19.07 12.41 -5.30
CA ASP A 25 -19.60 13.55 -6.04
C ASP A 25 -20.20 13.04 -7.35
N ALA A 26 -21.54 13.08 -7.49
CA ALA A 26 -22.21 12.55 -8.68
C ALA A 26 -21.82 13.33 -9.95
N SER A 27 -21.02 14.39 -9.79
CA SER A 27 -20.34 15.11 -10.88
C SER A 27 -18.94 14.57 -11.24
N ALA A 28 -18.38 13.61 -10.50
CA ALA A 28 -17.06 13.04 -10.78
C ALA A 28 -17.17 11.78 -11.67
N ASP A 29 -16.47 11.81 -12.81
CA ASP A 29 -16.43 10.74 -13.84
C ASP A 29 -15.57 9.55 -13.38
N TRP A 30 -16.00 8.89 -12.29
CA TRP A 30 -15.37 7.68 -11.78
C TRP A 30 -15.72 6.48 -12.66
N SER A 31 -14.71 5.64 -12.90
CA SER A 31 -14.83 4.40 -13.65
C SER A 31 -13.92 3.33 -13.05
N THR A 32 -13.99 2.13 -13.60
CA THR A 32 -13.26 0.96 -13.12
C THR A 32 -12.44 0.40 -14.28
N VAL A 33 -11.19 0.05 -14.02
CA VAL A 33 -10.34 -0.64 -14.99
C VAL A 33 -11.04 -1.96 -15.39
N PRO A 34 -11.20 -2.26 -16.69
CA PRO A 34 -11.76 -3.54 -17.10
C PRO A 34 -10.78 -4.69 -16.83
N LEU A 35 -11.30 -5.87 -16.50
CA LEU A 35 -10.48 -7.08 -16.40
C LEU A 35 -9.67 -7.30 -17.70
N PRO A 36 -8.35 -7.49 -17.64
CA PRO A 36 -7.52 -7.59 -18.83
C PRO A 36 -7.75 -8.90 -19.62
N ASP A 37 -7.63 -8.83 -20.95
CA ASP A 37 -7.60 -10.01 -21.80
C ASP A 37 -6.21 -10.68 -21.77
N ILE A 38 -6.10 -11.73 -20.97
CA ILE A 38 -4.87 -12.52 -20.80
C ILE A 38 -4.83 -13.79 -21.64
N SER A 39 -5.70 -13.90 -22.66
CA SER A 39 -5.78 -15.09 -23.53
C SER A 39 -4.51 -15.32 -24.37
N ARG A 40 -3.72 -14.27 -24.61
CA ARG A 40 -2.44 -14.33 -25.32
C ARG A 40 -1.30 -14.35 -24.34
N GLN A 41 -0.52 -15.42 -24.35
CA GLN A 41 0.66 -15.59 -23.51
C GLN A 41 1.92 -15.80 -24.36
N PRO A 42 3.11 -15.34 -23.92
CA PRO A 42 3.31 -14.60 -22.67
C PRO A 42 2.77 -13.17 -22.72
N ILE A 43 2.28 -12.69 -21.57
CA ILE A 43 1.90 -11.27 -21.40
C ILE A 43 3.19 -10.46 -21.30
N LYS A 44 3.36 -9.46 -22.15
CA LYS A 44 4.55 -8.60 -22.17
C LYS A 44 4.32 -7.38 -21.30
N LEU A 45 5.21 -7.17 -20.33
CA LEU A 45 5.10 -6.10 -19.35
C LEU A 45 6.34 -5.21 -19.38
N SER A 46 6.14 -3.91 -19.63
CA SER A 46 7.22 -2.92 -19.62
C SER A 46 7.63 -2.58 -18.19
N VAL A 47 8.94 -2.44 -17.95
CA VAL A 47 9.50 -2.26 -16.59
C VAL A 47 10.37 -1.01 -16.50
N ALA A 48 10.10 -0.19 -15.47
CA ALA A 48 10.99 0.86 -15.01
C ALA A 48 11.52 0.61 -13.58
N SER A 49 12.74 1.04 -13.32
CA SER A 49 13.33 1.16 -11.99
C SER A 49 13.50 2.64 -11.65
N ILE A 50 12.64 3.17 -10.78
CA ILE A 50 12.71 4.57 -10.33
C ILE A 50 13.60 4.66 -9.09
N VAL A 51 14.70 5.41 -9.21
CA VAL A 51 15.74 5.48 -8.18
C VAL A 51 15.75 6.84 -7.51
N ASN A 52 15.56 6.83 -6.19
CA ASN A 52 15.95 7.95 -5.33
C ASN A 52 17.38 7.73 -4.82
N SER A 53 18.27 8.65 -5.17
CA SER A 53 19.70 8.59 -4.79
C SER A 53 19.96 8.71 -3.29
N ARG A 54 18.97 9.19 -2.52
CA ARG A 54 19.04 9.38 -1.06
C ARG A 54 18.95 8.06 -0.28
N PHE A 55 18.58 6.96 -0.93
CA PHE A 55 18.35 5.66 -0.30
C PHE A 55 19.22 4.55 -0.89
N LYS A 56 19.41 3.46 -0.13
CA LYS A 56 20.01 2.23 -0.65
C LYS A 56 19.23 1.77 -1.89
N LYS A 57 19.92 1.24 -2.90
CA LYS A 57 19.32 0.79 -4.15
C LYS A 57 19.64 -0.67 -4.42
N LEU A 58 18.79 -1.30 -5.23
CA LEU A 58 19.10 -2.62 -5.81
C LEU A 58 20.24 -2.49 -6.82
N THR A 59 20.99 -3.57 -6.97
CA THR A 59 21.88 -3.75 -8.12
C THR A 59 21.08 -4.22 -9.34
N ASP A 60 21.59 -3.98 -10.54
CA ASP A 60 20.97 -4.47 -11.79
C ASP A 60 20.75 -5.98 -11.75
N SER A 61 21.71 -6.73 -11.18
CA SER A 61 21.59 -8.18 -10.99
C SER A 61 20.42 -8.55 -10.08
N GLN A 62 20.23 -7.84 -8.97
CA GLN A 62 19.08 -8.08 -8.09
C GLN A 62 17.77 -7.77 -8.78
N ILE A 63 17.67 -6.68 -9.54
CA ILE A 63 16.45 -6.36 -10.31
C ILE A 63 16.13 -7.49 -11.30
N GLN A 64 17.12 -7.95 -12.06
CA GLN A 64 16.92 -9.06 -13.00
C GLN A 64 16.50 -10.36 -12.31
N GLN A 65 17.09 -10.68 -11.16
CA GLN A 65 16.69 -11.84 -10.37
C GLN A 65 15.27 -11.72 -9.80
N ILE A 66 14.86 -10.52 -9.36
CA ILE A 66 13.50 -10.24 -8.89
C ILE A 66 12.50 -10.50 -10.01
N LEU A 67 12.78 -9.96 -11.21
CA LEU A 67 11.93 -10.17 -12.39
C LEU A 67 11.84 -11.67 -12.74
N GLN A 68 12.97 -12.36 -12.90
CA GLN A 68 12.99 -13.80 -13.20
C GLN A 68 12.25 -14.65 -12.14
N ARG A 69 12.43 -14.33 -10.86
CA ARG A 69 11.73 -15.02 -9.77
C ARG A 69 10.23 -14.73 -9.80
N SER A 70 9.82 -13.50 -10.13
CA SER A 70 8.41 -13.12 -10.27
C SER A 70 7.74 -13.87 -11.43
N GLN A 71 8.43 -14.05 -12.57
CA GLN A 71 7.90 -14.89 -13.67
C GLN A 71 7.60 -16.31 -13.18
N SER A 72 8.51 -16.88 -12.39
CA SER A 72 8.34 -18.24 -11.82
C SER A 72 7.17 -18.30 -10.84
N LEU A 73 7.02 -17.30 -9.97
CA LEU A 73 5.94 -17.24 -8.98
C LEU A 73 4.58 -16.99 -9.65
N VAL A 74 4.50 -16.10 -10.64
CA VAL A 74 3.25 -15.89 -11.41
C VAL A 74 2.83 -17.16 -12.13
N LYS A 75 3.78 -17.90 -12.74
CA LYS A 75 3.47 -19.19 -13.33
C LYS A 75 3.00 -20.21 -12.28
N GLN A 76 3.64 -20.25 -11.12
CA GLN A 76 3.31 -21.18 -10.04
C GLN A 76 1.93 -20.92 -9.43
N TYR A 77 1.61 -19.67 -9.11
CA TYR A 77 0.42 -19.31 -8.33
C TYR A 77 -0.78 -18.97 -9.20
N PHE A 78 -0.55 -18.46 -10.42
CA PHE A 78 -1.63 -18.01 -11.30
C PHE A 78 -1.70 -18.77 -12.63
N ASN A 79 -0.71 -19.64 -12.93
CA ASN A 79 -0.60 -20.36 -14.19
C ASN A 79 -0.58 -19.42 -15.42
N ILE A 80 0.02 -18.24 -15.29
CA ILE A 80 0.18 -17.26 -16.37
C ILE A 80 1.66 -17.19 -16.75
N ASP A 81 1.95 -17.20 -18.05
CA ASP A 81 3.27 -16.89 -18.58
C ASP A 81 3.38 -15.38 -18.83
N ILE A 82 4.41 -14.75 -18.27
CA ILE A 82 4.72 -13.32 -18.45
C ILE A 82 6.16 -13.13 -18.90
N GLU A 83 6.42 -12.04 -19.60
CA GLU A 83 7.74 -11.62 -20.07
C GLU A 83 7.94 -10.14 -19.75
N PHE A 84 9.06 -9.82 -19.11
CA PHE A 84 9.42 -8.43 -18.82
C PHE A 84 10.28 -7.84 -19.93
N SER A 85 10.07 -6.56 -20.24
CA SER A 85 10.99 -5.81 -21.11
C SER A 85 12.36 -5.64 -20.44
N GLU A 86 13.32 -5.10 -21.20
CA GLU A 86 14.49 -4.49 -20.58
C GLU A 86 14.07 -3.40 -19.58
N VAL A 87 14.82 -3.28 -18.49
CA VAL A 87 14.52 -2.34 -17.41
C VAL A 87 15.06 -0.98 -17.77
N GLU A 88 14.18 0.01 -17.85
CA GLU A 88 14.59 1.40 -17.94
C GLU A 88 14.84 1.98 -16.54
N VAL A 89 15.95 2.70 -16.36
CA VAL A 89 16.28 3.33 -15.07
C VAL A 89 15.97 4.81 -15.14
N LEU A 90 15.10 5.28 -14.25
CA LEU A 90 14.68 6.68 -14.15
C LEU A 90 15.12 7.26 -12.81
N SER A 91 15.46 8.56 -12.79
CA SER A 91 15.54 9.29 -11.52
C SER A 91 14.14 9.52 -10.96
N ILE A 92 14.04 9.68 -9.64
CA ILE A 92 12.74 10.00 -9.03
C ILE A 92 12.22 11.37 -9.48
N GLU A 93 13.11 12.33 -9.72
CA GLU A 93 12.75 13.64 -10.25
C GLU A 93 12.14 13.52 -11.66
N ASP A 94 12.75 12.70 -12.53
CA ASP A 94 12.26 12.49 -13.89
C ASP A 94 10.91 11.79 -13.95
N ALA A 95 10.63 10.89 -13.01
CA ALA A 95 9.34 10.21 -12.93
C ALA A 95 8.20 11.17 -12.58
N PHE A 96 8.42 12.10 -11.65
CA PHE A 96 7.37 12.96 -11.10
C PHE A 96 7.25 14.33 -11.79
N LYS A 97 8.22 14.75 -12.61
CA LYS A 97 8.24 16.08 -13.24
C LYS A 97 7.04 16.38 -14.16
N ASN A 98 6.36 15.35 -14.65
CA ASN A 98 5.28 15.47 -15.64
C ASN A 98 3.87 15.33 -15.02
N ILE A 99 3.74 15.24 -13.69
CA ILE A 99 2.42 15.27 -13.07
C ILE A 99 1.80 16.66 -13.29
N ASP A 100 0.60 16.69 -13.86
CA ASP A 100 -0.09 17.93 -14.18
C ASP A 100 -0.31 18.79 -12.91
N THR A 101 -0.05 20.09 -13.02
CA THR A 101 -0.15 21.01 -11.86
C THR A 101 -1.59 21.19 -11.37
N ALA A 102 -2.59 21.10 -12.26
CA ALA A 102 -3.98 21.12 -11.84
C ALA A 102 -4.35 19.84 -11.10
N LEU A 103 -3.86 18.67 -11.55
CA LEU A 103 -4.02 17.41 -10.83
C LEU A 103 -3.38 17.47 -9.43
N VAL A 104 -2.16 17.99 -9.32
CA VAL A 104 -1.49 18.21 -8.02
C VAL A 104 -2.36 19.08 -7.11
N LYS A 105 -2.83 20.23 -7.59
CA LYS A 105 -3.71 21.11 -6.78
C LYS A 105 -5.00 20.44 -6.37
N GLN A 106 -5.58 19.61 -7.23
CA GLN A 106 -6.82 18.91 -6.96
C GLN A 106 -6.63 17.83 -5.90
N ARG A 107 -5.55 17.06 -5.98
CA ARG A 107 -5.32 15.88 -5.14
C ARG A 107 -4.52 16.17 -3.86
N GLN A 108 -3.84 17.32 -3.78
CA GLN A 108 -3.13 17.69 -2.55
C GLN A 108 -4.06 17.78 -1.33
N LYS A 109 -5.35 18.10 -1.53
CA LYS A 109 -6.37 18.10 -0.47
C LYS A 109 -6.67 16.71 0.09
N GLU A 110 -6.26 15.65 -0.60
CA GLU A 110 -6.47 14.26 -0.21
C GLU A 110 -5.38 13.77 0.76
N ILE A 111 -4.27 14.51 0.87
CA ILE A 111 -3.14 14.21 1.74
C ILE A 111 -3.39 14.84 3.12
N VAL A 112 -3.15 14.06 4.17
CA VAL A 112 -3.23 14.54 5.55
C VAL A 112 -1.96 15.29 5.90
N ASP A 113 -2.08 16.57 6.23
CA ASP A 113 -0.99 17.30 6.84
C ASP A 113 -0.80 16.85 8.28
N THR A 114 0.30 16.14 8.52
CA THR A 114 0.56 15.54 9.82
C THR A 114 1.21 16.50 10.82
N ASP A 115 1.64 17.70 10.41
CA ASP A 115 2.28 18.69 11.27
C ASP A 115 1.28 19.58 12.02
N PHE A 116 0.03 19.71 11.54
CA PHE A 116 -1.03 20.49 12.18
C PHE A 116 -1.95 19.68 13.13
N ILE A 117 -1.47 18.52 13.59
CA ILE A 117 -2.22 17.57 14.43
C ILE A 117 -2.23 18.02 15.91
N ASP A 118 -2.37 19.30 16.28
CA ASP A 118 -2.27 19.74 17.69
C ASP A 118 -3.41 20.63 18.27
N ASP A 119 -4.53 20.83 17.56
CA ASP A 119 -5.71 21.56 18.10
C ASP A 119 -7.06 21.01 17.59
N GLU A 120 -8.18 21.74 17.65
CA GLU A 120 -9.48 21.30 17.11
C GLU A 120 -9.39 20.76 15.66
N ALA A 121 -8.45 21.29 14.87
CA ALA A 121 -8.08 20.77 13.54
C ALA A 121 -7.60 19.30 13.58
N LYS A 122 -6.86 18.88 14.62
CA LYS A 122 -6.47 17.49 14.92
C LYS A 122 -7.67 16.59 15.01
N ARG A 123 -8.70 17.01 15.76
CA ARG A 123 -9.90 16.20 15.98
C ARG A 123 -10.63 16.00 14.67
N LYS A 124 -10.83 17.08 13.90
CA LYS A 124 -11.51 17.01 12.61
C LYS A 124 -10.74 16.15 11.60
N ALA A 125 -9.44 16.37 11.43
CA ALA A 125 -8.63 15.57 10.51
C ALA A 125 -8.65 14.08 10.90
N ARG A 126 -8.53 13.79 12.21
CA ARG A 126 -8.61 12.42 12.73
C ARG A 126 -9.98 11.77 12.48
N GLU A 127 -11.07 12.52 12.62
CA GLU A 127 -12.43 12.07 12.28
C GLU A 127 -12.56 11.78 10.78
N GLU A 128 -12.08 12.67 9.90
CA GLU A 128 -12.10 12.48 8.45
C GLU A 128 -11.26 11.25 8.03
N MET A 129 -10.09 11.04 8.65
CA MET A 129 -9.29 9.82 8.44
C MET A 129 -10.02 8.55 8.91
N GLN A 130 -10.76 8.62 10.02
CA GLN A 130 -11.54 7.48 10.53
C GLN A 130 -12.68 7.12 9.58
N GLU A 131 -13.36 8.13 9.06
CA GLU A 131 -14.41 7.97 8.05
C GLU A 131 -13.85 7.37 6.76
N ALA A 132 -12.70 7.85 6.30
CA ALA A 132 -11.99 7.32 5.13
C ALA A 132 -11.61 5.85 5.31
N LEU A 133 -10.97 5.49 6.43
CA LEU A 133 -10.59 4.11 6.74
C LEU A 133 -11.80 3.19 6.88
N TYR A 134 -12.86 3.67 7.52
CA TYR A 134 -14.11 2.93 7.62
C TYR A 134 -14.69 2.67 6.22
N ALA A 135 -14.75 3.68 5.37
CA ALA A 135 -15.23 3.55 3.99
C ALA A 135 -14.42 2.51 3.20
N THR A 136 -13.08 2.55 3.26
CA THR A 136 -12.23 1.52 2.64
C THR A 136 -12.54 0.12 3.18
N MET A 137 -12.68 -0.03 4.50
CA MET A 137 -12.95 -1.33 5.10
C MET A 137 -14.32 -1.90 4.73
N THR A 138 -15.31 -1.06 4.39
CA THR A 138 -16.64 -1.57 3.96
C THR A 138 -16.58 -2.44 2.70
N ASN A 139 -15.54 -2.29 1.87
CA ASN A 139 -15.27 -3.17 0.74
C ASN A 139 -15.01 -4.63 1.18
N TYR A 140 -14.63 -4.84 2.44
CA TYR A 140 -14.39 -6.15 3.06
C TYR A 140 -15.50 -6.55 4.03
N SER A 141 -16.70 -5.99 3.91
CA SER A 141 -17.82 -6.29 4.83
C SER A 141 -18.22 -7.77 4.86
N GLY A 142 -17.99 -8.53 3.76
CA GLY A 142 -18.14 -9.99 3.74
C GLY A 142 -17.13 -10.74 4.64
N ASN A 143 -16.00 -10.11 4.96
CA ASN A 143 -14.87 -10.70 5.70
C ASN A 143 -14.48 -9.87 6.96
N GLU A 144 -15.44 -9.13 7.55
CA GLU A 144 -15.18 -8.17 8.64
C GLU A 144 -14.38 -8.77 9.81
N GLN A 145 -14.78 -9.95 10.28
CA GLN A 145 -14.10 -10.59 11.41
C GLN A 145 -12.66 -10.98 11.07
N SER A 146 -12.40 -11.47 9.85
CA SER A 146 -11.05 -11.82 9.39
C SER A 146 -10.13 -10.60 9.34
N VAL A 147 -10.65 -9.45 8.89
CA VAL A 147 -9.92 -8.18 8.87
C VAL A 147 -9.61 -7.69 10.28
N ILE A 148 -10.58 -7.76 11.20
CA ILE A 148 -10.37 -7.41 12.62
C ILE A 148 -9.31 -8.31 13.25
N GLU A 149 -9.41 -9.63 13.07
CA GLU A 149 -8.45 -10.59 13.62
C GLU A 149 -7.05 -10.44 13.04
N TYR A 150 -6.97 -10.14 11.74
CA TYR A 150 -5.72 -9.83 11.05
C TYR A 150 -5.02 -8.60 11.66
N ALA A 151 -5.78 -7.55 11.96
CA ALA A 151 -5.21 -6.28 12.42
C ALA A 151 -4.98 -6.18 13.93
N GLN A 152 -5.87 -6.77 14.73
CA GLN A 152 -5.93 -6.62 16.19
C GLN A 152 -4.60 -6.82 16.92
N PRO A 153 -3.77 -7.84 16.61
CA PRO A 153 -2.50 -8.07 17.33
C PRO A 153 -1.48 -6.95 17.12
N TYR A 154 -1.64 -6.16 16.06
CA TYR A 154 -0.67 -5.17 15.61
C TYR A 154 -1.12 -3.73 15.84
N LEU A 155 -2.28 -3.50 16.46
CA LEU A 155 -2.67 -2.18 16.93
C LEU A 155 -1.72 -1.70 18.05
N ILE A 156 -1.67 -0.39 18.29
CA ILE A 156 -0.85 0.15 19.40
C ILE A 156 -1.38 -0.23 20.80
N ASN A 157 -2.67 -0.58 20.91
CA ASN A 157 -3.34 -1.05 22.12
C ASN A 157 -4.10 -2.37 21.83
N PRO A 158 -3.38 -3.48 21.58
CA PRO A 158 -3.96 -4.74 21.07
C PRO A 158 -4.85 -5.48 22.09
N GLU A 159 -4.79 -5.09 23.37
CA GLU A 159 -5.65 -5.56 24.45
C GLU A 159 -7.09 -5.01 24.36
N VAL A 160 -7.28 -3.86 23.71
CA VAL A 160 -8.61 -3.28 23.46
C VAL A 160 -9.20 -3.94 22.21
N LYS A 161 -10.06 -4.94 22.42
CA LYS A 161 -10.69 -5.71 21.34
C LYS A 161 -11.71 -4.88 20.57
N GLN A 162 -11.49 -4.76 19.27
CA GLN A 162 -12.43 -4.16 18.34
C GLN A 162 -13.51 -5.17 17.98
N LYS A 163 -14.76 -4.70 17.91
CA LYS A 163 -15.94 -5.54 17.67
C LYS A 163 -16.52 -5.36 16.27
N ASP A 164 -16.16 -4.25 15.63
CA ASP A 164 -16.67 -3.81 14.34
C ASP A 164 -15.64 -2.92 13.64
N PHE A 165 -15.89 -2.62 12.37
CA PHE A 165 -15.08 -1.68 11.59
C PHE A 165 -15.05 -0.25 12.11
N ILE A 166 -16.04 0.16 12.89
CA ILE A 166 -16.01 1.49 13.52
C ILE A 166 -14.89 1.51 14.55
N GLY A 167 -14.91 0.62 15.55
CA GLY A 167 -13.85 0.54 16.55
C GLY A 167 -12.48 0.32 15.92
N LEU A 168 -12.41 -0.53 14.90
CA LEU A 168 -11.17 -0.80 14.18
C LEU A 168 -10.62 0.46 13.47
N SER A 169 -11.46 1.29 12.83
CA SER A 169 -10.98 2.49 12.13
C SER A 169 -10.34 3.49 13.10
N TYR A 170 -10.92 3.70 14.28
CA TYR A 170 -10.32 4.52 15.35
C TYR A 170 -8.95 3.99 15.75
N ALA A 171 -8.84 2.69 16.01
CA ALA A 171 -7.59 2.07 16.45
C ALA A 171 -6.52 2.06 15.35
N LEU A 172 -6.92 1.91 14.09
CA LEU A 172 -6.03 1.99 12.93
C LEU A 172 -5.50 3.41 12.72
N VAL A 173 -6.33 4.45 12.83
CA VAL A 173 -5.86 5.85 12.71
C VAL A 173 -4.83 6.17 13.80
N ASP A 174 -5.08 5.76 15.05
CA ASP A 174 -4.11 5.98 16.13
C ASP A 174 -2.80 5.23 15.88
N THR A 175 -2.91 4.00 15.39
CA THR A 175 -1.75 3.17 15.05
C THR A 175 -0.95 3.78 13.91
N LEU A 176 -1.64 4.24 12.85
CA LEU A 176 -1.09 4.92 11.69
C LEU A 176 -0.31 6.17 12.10
N LEU A 177 -0.97 7.11 12.77
CA LEU A 177 -0.36 8.39 13.16
C LEU A 177 0.83 8.19 14.11
N THR A 178 0.72 7.27 15.07
CA THR A 178 1.82 6.96 16.01
C THR A 178 3.05 6.44 15.27
N ARG A 179 2.86 5.54 14.30
CA ARG A 179 3.97 4.93 13.54
C ARG A 179 4.51 5.87 12.47
N LEU A 180 3.65 6.65 11.80
CA LEU A 180 4.03 7.65 10.81
C LEU A 180 4.91 8.75 11.43
N ASN A 181 4.61 9.16 12.67
CA ASN A 181 5.42 10.14 13.40
C ASN A 181 6.88 9.71 13.61
N TYR A 182 7.17 8.40 13.61
CA TYR A 182 8.55 7.92 13.65
C TYR A 182 9.36 8.45 12.46
N TRP A 183 8.78 8.42 11.26
CA TRP A 183 9.44 8.78 10.01
C TRP A 183 9.87 10.25 9.94
N LYS A 184 9.13 11.15 10.59
CA LYS A 184 9.48 12.58 10.69
C LYS A 184 10.84 12.85 11.31
N SER A 185 11.29 11.95 12.19
CA SER A 185 12.58 12.06 12.87
C SER A 185 13.73 11.33 12.17
N GLN A 186 13.44 10.60 11.09
CA GLN A 186 14.44 9.82 10.37
C GLN A 186 15.07 10.64 9.26
N THR A 187 16.35 10.40 9.00
CA THR A 187 17.10 11.04 7.93
C THR A 187 17.52 10.02 6.88
N ALA A 188 17.62 10.48 5.63
CA ALA A 188 18.16 9.70 4.52
C ALA A 188 19.69 9.78 4.50
N ALA A 189 20.34 9.16 3.50
CA ALA A 189 21.80 9.13 3.40
C ALA A 189 22.44 10.51 3.20
N ASP A 190 21.67 11.48 2.68
CA ASP A 190 22.08 12.87 2.51
C ASP A 190 21.93 13.73 3.78
N GLY A 191 21.43 13.14 4.87
CA GLY A 191 21.19 13.83 6.15
C GLY A 191 19.89 14.62 6.23
N ALA A 192 19.14 14.77 5.12
CA ALA A 192 17.83 15.42 5.14
C ALA A 192 16.72 14.45 5.60
N PRO A 193 15.56 14.93 6.08
CA PRO A 193 14.45 14.09 6.49
C PRO A 193 14.01 13.09 5.40
N VAL A 194 13.65 11.86 5.78
CA VAL A 194 13.14 10.87 4.81
C VAL A 194 11.78 11.29 4.25
N LEU A 195 10.96 11.96 5.06
CA LEU A 195 9.75 12.67 4.64
C LEU A 195 10.12 14.15 4.50
N ASN A 196 10.32 14.60 3.27
CA ASN A 196 10.70 15.97 2.93
C ASN A 196 9.67 16.61 1.97
N ASP A 197 9.81 17.90 1.73
CA ASP A 197 8.88 18.70 0.92
C ASP A 197 8.82 18.33 -0.57
N SER A 198 9.63 17.38 -1.05
CA SER A 198 9.54 16.92 -2.44
C SER A 198 8.29 16.05 -2.70
N GLY A 199 7.61 15.61 -1.63
CA GLY A 199 6.35 14.87 -1.72
C GLY A 199 6.49 13.41 -2.20
N TYR A 200 7.65 12.95 -2.64
CA TYR A 200 7.81 11.59 -3.19
C TYR A 200 7.43 10.43 -2.25
N HIS A 201 7.25 10.70 -0.96
CA HIS A 201 6.78 9.74 0.03
C HIS A 201 5.25 9.61 0.08
N GLU A 202 4.52 10.54 -0.55
CA GLU A 202 3.07 10.58 -0.57
C GLU A 202 2.52 9.59 -1.59
N TRP A 203 1.74 8.61 -1.11
CA TRP A 203 1.13 7.59 -1.96
C TRP A 203 0.26 8.19 -3.07
N VAL A 204 -0.45 9.29 -2.78
CA VAL A 204 -1.30 10.01 -3.75
C VAL A 204 -0.53 10.40 -5.03
N TRP A 205 0.76 10.72 -4.94
CA TRP A 205 1.55 11.06 -6.13
C TRP A 205 1.96 9.84 -6.93
N TRP A 206 2.22 8.72 -6.27
CA TRP A 206 2.41 7.44 -6.97
C TRP A 206 1.13 7.09 -7.71
N ASP A 207 -0.03 7.11 -7.05
CA ASP A 207 -1.31 6.87 -7.72
C ASP A 207 -1.54 7.84 -8.91
N SER A 208 -1.10 9.09 -8.78
CA SER A 208 -1.20 10.10 -9.85
C SER A 208 -0.34 9.83 -11.09
N LEU A 209 0.72 9.02 -10.99
CA LEU A 209 1.57 8.69 -12.16
C LEU A 209 0.78 8.00 -13.27
N GLY A 210 -0.29 7.28 -12.93
CA GLY A 210 -1.19 6.63 -13.88
C GLY A 210 -1.90 7.58 -14.85
N TYR A 211 -2.02 8.86 -14.48
CA TYR A 211 -2.67 9.89 -15.30
C TYR A 211 -1.68 10.67 -16.18
N THR A 212 -0.38 10.38 -16.06
CA THR A 212 0.68 10.96 -16.89
C THR A 212 0.92 10.14 -18.16
N ASP A 213 1.86 10.57 -19.01
CA ASP A 213 2.31 9.82 -20.19
C ASP A 213 3.20 8.59 -19.85
N MET A 214 3.24 8.16 -18.58
CA MET A 214 4.00 6.99 -18.16
C MET A 214 3.48 5.71 -18.84
N SER A 215 4.37 5.01 -19.54
CA SER A 215 4.05 3.83 -20.37
C SER A 215 4.54 2.50 -19.78
N TYR A 216 4.97 2.49 -18.52
CA TYR A 216 5.42 1.28 -17.85
C TYR A 216 4.24 0.55 -17.19
N ASP A 217 4.19 -0.77 -17.37
CA ASP A 217 3.25 -1.61 -16.61
C ASP A 217 3.77 -1.84 -15.18
N ILE A 218 5.09 -1.89 -14.99
CA ILE A 218 5.74 -2.14 -13.69
C ILE A 218 6.78 -1.08 -13.35
N VAL A 219 6.74 -0.65 -12.09
CA VAL A 219 7.71 0.22 -11.47
C VAL A 219 8.31 -0.46 -10.24
N ILE A 220 9.63 -0.56 -10.18
CA ILE A 220 10.35 -0.95 -8.96
C ILE A 220 11.04 0.29 -8.41
N THR A 221 10.84 0.60 -7.13
CA THR A 221 11.45 1.79 -6.53
C THR A 221 12.09 1.52 -5.17
N ASN A 222 13.14 2.27 -4.86
CA ASN A 222 13.72 2.34 -3.52
C ASN A 222 13.22 3.53 -2.69
N GLN A 223 12.27 4.33 -3.20
CA GLN A 223 11.64 5.43 -2.46
C GLN A 223 10.81 4.89 -1.30
N LEU A 224 10.99 5.42 -0.08
CA LEU A 224 10.03 5.20 1.00
C LEU A 224 8.69 5.88 0.65
N VAL A 225 7.64 5.09 0.46
CA VAL A 225 6.25 5.58 0.36
C VAL A 225 5.59 5.35 1.71
N ALA A 226 5.37 6.44 2.44
CA ALA A 226 4.82 6.43 3.79
C ALA A 226 4.08 7.75 4.04
N SER A 227 2.75 7.68 4.06
CA SER A 227 1.87 8.84 4.12
C SER A 227 0.55 8.54 4.84
N ALA A 228 -0.31 9.54 4.92
CA ALA A 228 -1.67 9.38 5.40
C ALA A 228 -2.62 10.20 4.51
N GLU A 229 -3.76 9.60 4.19
CA GLU A 229 -4.72 10.16 3.25
C GLU A 229 -6.12 10.24 3.85
N TYR A 230 -6.93 11.17 3.34
CA TYR A 230 -8.36 11.28 3.63
C TYR A 230 -9.22 10.34 2.76
N TYR A 231 -8.62 9.37 2.09
CA TYR A 231 -9.30 8.36 1.26
C TYR A 231 -8.42 7.13 1.07
N ALA A 232 -9.02 6.00 0.69
CA ALA A 232 -8.35 4.78 0.22
C ALA A 232 -7.20 4.24 1.11
N MET A 233 -7.17 4.61 2.40
CA MET A 233 -6.20 4.07 3.34
C MET A 233 -6.49 2.61 3.65
N ASP A 234 -5.55 1.73 3.32
CA ASP A 234 -5.68 0.30 3.58
C ASP A 234 -5.37 -0.08 5.04
N VAL A 235 -5.99 -1.17 5.49
CA VAL A 235 -5.79 -1.76 6.84
C VAL A 235 -4.32 -2.06 7.07
N HIS A 236 -3.66 -2.71 6.10
CA HIS A 236 -2.28 -3.14 6.25
C HIS A 236 -1.30 -1.95 6.21
N SER A 237 -1.52 -0.94 5.35
CA SER A 237 -0.72 0.30 5.32
C SER A 237 -0.88 1.10 6.61
N SER A 238 -2.11 1.21 7.14
CA SER A 238 -2.40 1.86 8.43
C SER A 238 -1.65 1.21 9.58
N MET A 239 -1.64 -0.12 9.64
CA MET A 239 -0.83 -0.83 10.61
C MET A 239 0.66 -0.53 10.43
N ARG A 240 1.18 -0.39 9.21
CA ARG A 240 2.62 -0.17 9.03
C ARG A 240 3.05 1.28 9.26
N GLY A 241 2.15 2.18 9.63
CA GLY A 241 2.44 3.61 9.78
C GLY A 241 2.48 4.33 8.45
N GLY A 242 1.55 3.99 7.56
CA GLY A 242 1.38 4.64 6.26
C GLY A 242 2.20 4.00 5.15
N ILE A 243 2.98 2.97 5.46
CA ILE A 243 3.90 2.36 4.50
C ILE A 243 3.11 1.51 3.50
N THR A 244 3.04 2.00 2.26
CA THR A 244 2.44 1.30 1.14
C THR A 244 3.56 0.67 0.29
N ALA A 245 3.77 -0.63 0.50
CA ALA A 245 4.87 -1.37 -0.12
C ALA A 245 4.62 -1.72 -1.59
N GLY A 246 3.37 -1.76 -2.02
CA GLY A 246 2.99 -1.97 -3.40
C GLY A 246 1.60 -1.39 -3.66
N THR A 247 1.32 -1.09 -4.92
CA THR A 247 0.00 -0.65 -5.36
C THR A 247 -0.19 -1.06 -6.81
N THR A 248 -1.40 -1.52 -7.10
CA THR A 248 -1.94 -1.67 -8.44
C THR A 248 -2.98 -0.59 -8.66
N THR A 249 -2.79 0.26 -9.67
CA THR A 249 -3.73 1.35 -9.97
C THR A 249 -3.90 1.54 -11.47
N TYR A 250 -4.80 2.42 -11.88
CA TYR A 250 -5.05 2.78 -13.27
C TYR A 250 -3.79 3.37 -13.94
N SER A 251 -3.63 3.10 -15.23
CA SER A 251 -2.73 3.84 -16.09
C SER A 251 -3.35 4.07 -17.45
N LYS A 252 -3.31 5.33 -17.90
CA LYS A 252 -3.85 5.76 -19.19
C LYS A 252 -3.11 5.17 -20.38
N HIS A 253 -1.82 4.87 -20.21
CA HIS A 253 -0.92 4.49 -21.31
C HIS A 253 -0.28 3.11 -21.15
N ALA A 254 -0.45 2.44 -20.01
CA ALA A 254 -0.03 1.05 -19.83
C ALA A 254 -0.89 0.09 -20.67
N SER A 255 -0.31 -1.06 -21.01
CA SER A 255 -0.92 -2.01 -21.95
C SER A 255 -2.21 -2.66 -21.43
N LEU A 256 -2.35 -2.73 -20.10
CA LEU A 256 -3.50 -3.33 -19.41
C LEU A 256 -4.44 -2.29 -18.78
N ASN A 257 -4.25 -0.99 -19.09
CA ASN A 257 -4.93 0.14 -18.44
C ASN A 257 -4.70 0.24 -16.93
N SER A 258 -3.64 -0.40 -16.45
CA SER A 258 -3.22 -0.43 -15.06
C SER A 258 -1.70 -0.47 -15.01
N TYR A 259 -1.12 0.08 -13.95
CA TYR A 259 0.28 -0.11 -13.64
C TYR A 259 0.46 -0.47 -12.18
N ILE A 260 1.61 -1.07 -11.88
CA ILE A 260 2.01 -1.49 -10.56
C ILE A 260 3.28 -0.81 -10.15
N TYR A 261 3.37 -0.39 -8.90
CA TYR A 261 4.66 -0.12 -8.29
C TYR A 261 4.88 -1.05 -7.10
N ILE A 262 6.14 -1.44 -6.90
CA ILE A 262 6.61 -1.99 -5.64
C ILE A 262 7.75 -1.16 -5.07
N MET A 263 7.69 -0.91 -3.77
CA MET A 263 8.73 -0.28 -2.99
C MET A 263 9.55 -1.35 -2.26
N VAL A 264 10.86 -1.37 -2.53
CA VAL A 264 11.81 -2.27 -1.87
C VAL A 264 12.53 -1.65 -0.67
N TYR A 265 12.19 -0.42 -0.29
CA TYR A 265 12.81 0.31 0.83
C TYR A 265 12.86 -0.52 2.15
N PRO A 266 11.77 -1.20 2.58
CA PRO A 266 11.79 -2.02 3.79
C PRO A 266 12.75 -3.21 3.76
N MET A 267 13.10 -3.68 2.56
CA MET A 267 13.98 -4.82 2.39
C MET A 267 15.46 -4.41 2.37
N LEU A 268 15.73 -3.18 1.91
CA LEU A 268 17.09 -2.66 1.80
C LEU A 268 17.59 -1.98 3.08
N ASN A 269 16.68 -1.43 3.89
CA ASN A 269 17.02 -0.56 5.02
C ASN A 269 16.72 -1.21 6.38
N ASP A 270 17.43 -0.75 7.42
CA ASP A 270 17.44 -1.38 8.75
C ASP A 270 17.20 -0.34 9.85
N THR A 271 16.18 0.51 9.71
CA THR A 271 15.80 1.44 10.77
C THR A 271 15.13 0.67 11.93
N LYS A 272 15.15 1.21 13.15
CA LYS A 272 14.55 0.54 14.32
C LYS A 272 13.06 0.22 14.12
N LEU A 273 12.32 1.10 13.46
CA LEU A 273 10.92 0.83 13.14
C LEU A 273 10.81 -0.32 12.12
N LEU A 274 11.62 -0.34 11.06
CA LEU A 274 11.59 -1.45 10.10
C LEU A 274 11.91 -2.78 10.78
N GLU A 275 12.94 -2.83 11.62
CA GLU A 275 13.28 -4.04 12.41
C GLU A 275 12.09 -4.53 13.24
N LYS A 276 11.39 -3.61 13.91
CA LYS A 276 10.19 -3.93 14.69
C LYS A 276 9.04 -4.41 13.80
N LEU A 277 8.75 -3.73 12.69
CA LEU A 277 7.64 -4.05 11.79
C LEU A 277 7.86 -5.40 11.07
N ARG A 278 9.12 -5.74 10.75
CA ARG A 278 9.46 -7.01 10.10
C ARG A 278 9.73 -8.15 11.06
N SER A 279 9.88 -7.86 12.36
CA SER A 279 10.32 -8.83 13.38
C SER A 279 11.63 -9.55 13.00
N ASP A 280 12.51 -8.83 12.32
CA ASP A 280 13.79 -9.30 11.79
C ASP A 280 14.80 -8.13 11.76
N LYS A 281 16.09 -8.42 11.85
CA LYS A 281 17.15 -7.41 11.94
C LYS A 281 17.68 -6.94 10.60
N THR A 282 17.69 -7.79 9.58
CA THR A 282 18.15 -7.44 8.23
C THR A 282 17.80 -8.56 7.26
N TYR A 283 17.85 -8.28 5.97
CA TYR A 283 17.71 -9.30 4.93
C TYR A 283 19.00 -9.41 4.13
N ASP A 284 19.39 -10.65 3.82
CA ASP A 284 20.46 -10.91 2.87
C ASP A 284 19.99 -10.69 1.41
N SER A 285 20.92 -10.80 0.46
CA SER A 285 20.61 -10.53 -0.95
C SER A 285 19.54 -11.47 -1.51
N ASP A 286 19.56 -12.75 -1.13
CA ASP A 286 18.61 -13.74 -1.65
C ASP A 286 17.21 -13.49 -1.07
N GLN A 287 17.13 -13.09 0.20
CA GLN A 287 15.90 -12.67 0.85
C GLN A 287 15.33 -11.41 0.20
N ILE A 288 16.14 -10.39 -0.06
CA ILE A 288 15.70 -9.17 -0.77
C ILE A 288 15.09 -9.53 -2.12
N VAL A 289 15.75 -10.40 -2.90
CA VAL A 289 15.26 -10.85 -4.21
C VAL A 289 13.94 -11.60 -4.07
N ASN A 290 13.88 -12.62 -3.21
CA ASN A 290 12.70 -13.47 -3.09
C ASN A 290 11.49 -12.73 -2.55
N TYR A 291 11.67 -11.87 -1.55
CA TYR A 291 10.58 -11.11 -0.95
C TYR A 291 10.07 -10.01 -1.88
N SER A 292 10.97 -9.33 -2.61
CA SER A 292 10.56 -8.35 -3.63
C SER A 292 9.80 -9.03 -4.76
N ALA A 293 10.24 -10.22 -5.19
CA ALA A 293 9.57 -10.97 -6.24
C ALA A 293 8.18 -11.45 -5.82
N ALA A 294 8.02 -11.88 -4.57
CA ALA A 294 6.71 -12.23 -4.03
C ALA A 294 5.79 -11.02 -3.93
N LEU A 295 6.31 -9.86 -3.50
CA LEU A 295 5.54 -8.61 -3.47
C LEU A 295 5.12 -8.18 -4.89
N LEU A 296 6.01 -8.23 -5.87
CA LEU A 296 5.65 -7.96 -7.27
C LEU A 296 4.60 -8.97 -7.78
N THR A 297 4.72 -10.24 -7.40
CA THR A 297 3.73 -11.26 -7.78
C THR A 297 2.37 -11.00 -7.15
N HIS A 298 2.31 -10.53 -5.91
CA HIS A 298 1.06 -10.11 -5.26
C HIS A 298 0.39 -9.00 -6.07
N GLU A 299 1.13 -7.95 -6.42
CA GLU A 299 0.60 -6.85 -7.24
C GLU A 299 0.20 -7.32 -8.66
N LEU A 300 0.94 -8.27 -9.25
CA LEU A 300 0.54 -8.89 -10.51
C LEU A 300 -0.77 -9.67 -10.42
N GLY A 301 -1.12 -10.23 -9.26
CA GLY A 301 -2.42 -10.87 -9.05
C GLY A 301 -3.58 -9.87 -9.09
N HIS A 302 -3.39 -8.67 -8.52
CA HIS A 302 -4.35 -7.57 -8.69
C HIS A 302 -4.43 -7.13 -10.15
N MET A 303 -3.29 -6.90 -10.80
CA MET A 303 -3.25 -6.36 -12.17
C MET A 303 -3.84 -7.32 -13.20
N LEU A 304 -3.44 -8.60 -13.17
CA LEU A 304 -3.76 -9.57 -14.23
C LEU A 304 -5.12 -10.24 -14.06
N LEU A 305 -5.62 -10.31 -12.82
CA LEU A 305 -6.76 -11.13 -12.46
C LEU A 305 -7.76 -10.41 -11.55
N HIS A 306 -7.43 -9.21 -11.07
CA HIS A 306 -8.25 -8.46 -10.12
C HIS A 306 -8.61 -9.30 -8.89
N LEU A 307 -7.63 -10.05 -8.37
CA LEU A 307 -7.80 -10.81 -7.13
C LEU A 307 -7.83 -9.84 -5.94
N GLY A 308 -8.56 -10.17 -4.88
CA GLY A 308 -8.61 -9.46 -3.63
C GLY A 308 -7.56 -9.88 -2.61
N HIS A 309 -7.84 -9.57 -1.34
CA HIS A 309 -6.95 -9.84 -0.21
C HIS A 309 -7.58 -10.89 0.70
N PRO A 310 -7.23 -12.19 0.57
CA PRO A 310 -7.68 -13.24 1.50
C PRO A 310 -7.00 -13.09 2.87
N PHE A 311 -7.43 -12.09 3.65
CA PHE A 311 -6.83 -11.71 4.92
C PHE A 311 -6.68 -12.89 5.88
N GLY A 312 -5.45 -13.08 6.38
CA GLY A 312 -5.13 -14.13 7.34
C GLY A 312 -4.81 -15.49 6.73
N ASN A 313 -5.01 -15.68 5.42
CA ASN A 313 -4.60 -16.91 4.73
C ASN A 313 -3.08 -16.90 4.45
N LYS A 314 -2.30 -17.41 5.40
CA LYS A 314 -0.83 -17.47 5.30
C LYS A 314 -0.30 -18.27 4.11
N ALA A 315 -1.09 -19.18 3.56
CA ALA A 315 -0.68 -19.94 2.37
C ALA A 315 -0.76 -19.11 1.09
N CYS A 316 -1.49 -17.99 1.11
CA CYS A 316 -1.80 -17.24 -0.09
C CYS A 316 -0.80 -16.10 -0.35
N ILE A 317 -0.24 -16.06 -1.56
CA ILE A 317 0.56 -14.93 -2.01
C ILE A 317 -0.27 -13.63 -2.12
N MET A 318 -1.59 -13.75 -2.33
CA MET A 318 -2.51 -12.61 -2.33
C MET A 318 -2.90 -12.15 -0.93
N SER A 319 -2.61 -12.90 0.14
CA SER A 319 -2.79 -12.36 1.50
C SER A 319 -1.79 -11.22 1.69
N PRO A 320 -2.20 -10.03 2.15
CA PRO A 320 -1.27 -8.95 2.43
C PRO A 320 -0.19 -9.37 3.42
N THR A 321 1.03 -8.87 3.24
CA THR A 321 2.12 -9.17 4.17
C THR A 321 1.75 -8.64 5.56
N VAL A 322 1.80 -9.49 6.58
CA VAL A 322 1.49 -9.01 7.92
C VAL A 322 2.61 -8.07 8.38
N MET A 323 2.27 -6.81 8.65
CA MET A 323 3.26 -5.78 8.97
C MET A 323 4.31 -5.66 7.86
N LEU A 324 5.59 -5.88 8.12
CA LEU A 324 6.63 -5.99 7.08
C LEU A 324 7.40 -7.31 7.21
N ASN A 325 6.77 -8.32 7.81
CA ASN A 325 7.40 -9.61 8.08
C ASN A 325 7.38 -10.51 6.83
N TYR A 326 8.22 -10.14 5.86
CA TYR A 326 8.31 -10.84 4.59
C TYR A 326 8.83 -12.27 4.73
N ARG A 327 9.64 -12.57 5.76
CA ARG A 327 10.11 -13.93 6.03
C ARG A 327 8.96 -14.86 6.40
N ASP A 328 8.20 -14.54 7.46
CA ASP A 328 7.03 -15.37 7.85
C ASP A 328 6.01 -15.43 6.71
N TRP A 329 5.79 -14.33 6.00
CA TRP A 329 4.88 -14.32 4.87
C TRP A 329 5.32 -15.26 3.74
N TYR A 330 6.55 -15.13 3.27
CA TYR A 330 7.08 -15.91 2.14
C TYR A 330 7.22 -17.40 2.46
N ASP A 331 7.71 -17.74 3.66
CA ASP A 331 8.02 -19.11 4.05
C ASP A 331 6.77 -19.98 4.24
N ASN A 332 5.59 -19.37 4.37
CA ASN A 332 4.32 -20.07 4.58
C ASN A 332 3.49 -20.26 3.30
N PHE A 333 3.93 -19.75 2.14
CA PHE A 333 3.13 -19.89 0.92
C PHE A 333 2.95 -21.34 0.49
N ASN A 334 1.75 -21.63 -0.01
CA ASN A 334 1.42 -22.91 -0.59
C ASN A 334 0.33 -22.71 -1.66
N ALA A 335 0.72 -22.82 -2.93
CA ALA A 335 -0.17 -22.62 -4.07
C ALA A 335 -1.38 -23.58 -4.07
N ASP A 336 -1.21 -24.82 -3.59
CA ASP A 336 -2.31 -25.81 -3.55
C ASP A 336 -3.38 -25.42 -2.52
N LEU A 337 -3.01 -24.67 -1.48
CA LEU A 337 -3.92 -24.20 -0.43
C LEU A 337 -4.49 -22.79 -0.71
N CYS A 338 -4.04 -22.12 -1.77
CA CYS A 338 -4.62 -20.86 -2.23
C CYS A 338 -4.65 -20.77 -3.77
N ALA A 339 -5.30 -21.74 -4.39
CA ALA A 339 -5.55 -21.69 -5.83
C ALA A 339 -6.52 -20.55 -6.18
N ILE A 340 -6.48 -20.08 -7.44
CA ILE A 340 -7.50 -19.18 -7.98
C ILE A 340 -8.88 -19.83 -7.82
N GLY A 341 -9.86 -19.06 -7.33
CA GLY A 341 -11.22 -19.50 -7.03
C GLY A 341 -11.37 -20.27 -5.70
N SER A 342 -10.33 -20.34 -4.86
CA SER A 342 -10.40 -21.04 -3.57
C SER A 342 -11.24 -20.33 -2.50
N ASN A 343 -11.48 -19.03 -2.66
CA ASN A 343 -12.34 -18.19 -1.84
C ASN A 343 -12.76 -16.94 -2.65
N GLU A 344 -13.66 -16.11 -2.09
CA GLU A 344 -14.21 -14.91 -2.75
C GLU A 344 -13.11 -13.93 -3.19
N ASP A 345 -12.11 -13.68 -2.34
CA ASP A 345 -10.97 -12.81 -2.69
C ASP A 345 -10.06 -13.42 -3.77
N MET A 346 -10.15 -14.72 -4.01
CA MET A 346 -9.37 -15.40 -5.05
C MET A 346 -10.17 -15.63 -6.34
N GLU A 347 -11.40 -15.11 -6.44
CA GLU A 347 -12.15 -15.10 -7.70
C GLU A 347 -11.57 -14.06 -8.66
N VAL A 348 -11.56 -14.38 -9.95
CA VAL A 348 -11.11 -13.43 -10.98
C VAL A 348 -12.13 -12.30 -11.08
N GLY A 349 -11.68 -11.05 -10.95
CA GLY A 349 -12.58 -9.89 -10.88
C GLY A 349 -13.13 -9.60 -9.47
N ALA A 350 -12.52 -10.16 -8.41
CA ALA A 350 -12.95 -9.93 -7.03
C ALA A 350 -12.82 -8.47 -6.57
N ILE A 351 -11.92 -7.68 -7.18
CA ILE A 351 -11.74 -6.26 -6.84
C ILE A 351 -11.93 -5.32 -8.03
N ASP A 352 -12.37 -4.11 -7.71
CA ASP A 352 -12.45 -2.99 -8.62
C ASP A 352 -11.22 -2.07 -8.46
N ILE A 353 -10.54 -1.77 -9.56
CA ILE A 353 -9.51 -0.72 -9.61
C ILE A 353 -10.19 0.54 -10.14
N ASN A 354 -10.55 1.45 -9.24
CA ASN A 354 -11.30 2.65 -9.57
C ASN A 354 -10.40 3.83 -9.93
N TYR A 355 -10.83 4.64 -10.90
CA TYR A 355 -10.08 5.79 -11.39
C TYR A 355 -11.02 6.91 -11.84
N ASN A 356 -10.51 8.14 -11.86
CA ASN A 356 -11.29 9.30 -12.29
C ASN A 356 -10.88 9.72 -13.70
N ARG A 357 -11.77 9.59 -14.68
CA ARG A 357 -11.47 9.90 -16.09
C ARG A 357 -11.18 11.38 -16.37
N SER A 358 -11.53 12.26 -15.43
CA SER A 358 -11.31 13.71 -15.57
C SER A 358 -9.93 14.18 -15.10
N TRP A 359 -9.10 13.26 -14.58
CA TRP A 359 -7.75 13.54 -14.08
C TRP A 359 -6.68 13.39 -15.14
#